data_AF-X5Q7X7-F1
#
_entry.id   AF-X5Q7X7-F1
#
_cell.length_a   1.000
_cell.length_b   1.000
_cell.length_c   1.000
_cell.angle_alpha   90.00
_cell.angle_beta   90.00
_cell.angle_gamma   90.00
#
_symmetry.space_group_name_H-M   'P 1'
#
loop_
_entity.id
_entity.type
_entity.pdbx_description
1 polymer ?
#
loop_
_entity_poly.entity_id
_entity_poly.type
_entity_poly.pdbx_seq_one_letter_code
_entity_poly.pdbx_strand_id
1 'polypeptide(L)' 'MPNEPLRLVAFFAVVLALLNSGYYFHQGDIVATIYFMIGAILVTAVTRMSIRRQLI' A
#
# COMPACT_ATOMS: atom_id res chain seq x y z
N MET A 1 -19.34 12.23 -1.98
CA MET A 1 -18.07 12.53 -1.29
C MET A 1 -17.12 11.38 -1.58
N PRO A 2 -15.90 11.61 -2.10
CA PRO A 2 -14.97 10.50 -2.33
C PRO A 2 -14.74 9.81 -0.99
N ASN A 3 -14.76 8.48 -0.98
CA ASN A 3 -14.80 7.65 0.23
C ASN A 3 -13.58 7.88 1.15
N GLU A 4 -13.60 8.92 1.99
CA GLU A 4 -12.59 9.22 3.01
C GLU A 4 -12.18 8.01 3.86
N PRO A 5 -13.11 7.18 4.39
CA PRO A 5 -12.71 6.00 5.15
C PRO A 5 -11.91 5.00 4.29
N LEU A 6 -12.23 4.85 3.01
CA LEU A 6 -11.49 3.97 2.10
C LEU A 6 -10.06 4.49 1.85
N ARG A 7 -9.89 5.81 1.69
CA ARG A 7 -8.56 6.44 1.55
C ARG A 7 -7.72 6.28 2.81
N LEU A 8 -8.35 6.41 3.98
CA LEU A 8 -7.68 6.22 5.28
C LEU A 8 -7.21 4.78 5.44
N VAL A 9 -8.05 3.80 5.11
CA VAL A 9 -7.69 2.37 5.14
C VAL A 9 -6.57 2.06 4.16
N ALA A 10 -6.64 2.58 2.92
CA ALA A 10 -5.58 2.40 1.93
C ALA A 10 -4.23 3.00 2.41
N PHE A 11 -4.28 4.16 3.07
CA PHE A 11 -3.09 4.77 3.67
C PHE A 11 -2.47 3.87 4.75
N PHE A 12 -3.27 3.40 5.71
CA PHE A 12 -2.78 2.49 6.76
C PHE A 12 -2.24 1.18 6.19
N ALA A 13 -2.89 0.62 5.16
CA ALA A 13 -2.42 -0.57 4.49
C ALA A 13 -1.03 -0.38 3.87
N VAL A 14 -0.78 0.76 3.20
CA VAL A 14 0.55 1.09 2.65
C VAL A 14 1.58 1.28 3.75
N VAL A 15 1.26 2.01 4.82
CA VAL A 15 2.18 2.24 5.94
C VAL A 15 2.58 0.91 6.60
N LEU A 16 1.62 0.04 6.89
CA LEU A 16 1.89 -1.27 7.48
C LEU A 16 2.68 -2.17 6.54
N ALA A 17 2.42 -2.13 5.23
CA ALA A 17 3.18 -2.88 4.25
C ALA A 17 4.65 -2.42 4.22
N LEU A 18 4.91 -1.11 4.22
CA LEU A 18 6.27 -0.57 4.24
C LEU A 18 7.01 -0.89 5.54
N LEU A 19 6.34 -0.81 6.69
CA LEU A 19 6.92 -1.18 7.99
C LEU A 19 7.29 -2.67 8.03
N ASN A 20 6.41 -3.55 7.57
CA ASN A 20 6.71 -4.98 7.48
C ASN A 20 7.84 -5.25 6.49
N SER A 21 7.83 -4.61 5.32
CA SER A 21 8.90 -4.73 4.33
C SER A 21 10.27 -4.37 4.95
N GLY A 22 10.36 -3.26 5.68
CA GLY A 22 11.58 -2.87 6.39
C GLY A 22 12.00 -3.85 7.50
N TYR A 23 11.02 -4.39 8.24
CA TYR A 23 11.28 -5.40 9.28
C TYR A 23 11.86 -6.70 8.71
N TYR A 24 11.23 -7.25 7.66
CA TYR A 24 11.70 -8.46 6.99
C TYR A 24 13.04 -8.24 6.29
N PHE A 25 13.28 -7.05 5.74
CA PHE A 25 14.56 -6.68 5.15
C PHE A 25 15.67 -6.70 6.20
N HIS A 26 15.41 -6.18 7.39
CA HIS A 26 16.35 -6.21 8.51
C HIS A 26 16.68 -7.65 8.96
N GLN A 27 15.73 -8.58 8.85
CA GLN A 27 15.94 -9.99 9.16
C GLN A 27 16.62 -10.79 8.02
N GLY A 28 16.87 -10.17 6.87
CA GLY A 28 17.43 -10.85 5.69
C GLY A 28 16.41 -11.66 4.90
N ASP A 29 15.11 -11.57 5.20
CA ASP A 29 14.05 -12.22 4.44
C ASP A 29 13.65 -11.37 3.23
N ILE A 30 14.34 -11.62 2.13
CA ILE A 30 14.18 -10.91 0.86
C ILE A 30 12.79 -11.18 0.24
N VAL A 31 12.27 -12.40 0.39
CA VAL A 31 10.99 -12.80 -0.24
C VAL A 31 9.84 -12.04 0.40
N ALA A 32 9.77 -12.02 1.73
CA ALA A 32 8.77 -11.26 2.45
C ALA A 32 8.90 -9.75 2.18
N THR A 33 10.13 -9.23 2.16
CA THR A 33 10.41 -7.83 1.83
C THR A 33 9.78 -7.43 0.49
N ILE A 34 10.08 -8.18 -0.58
CA ILE A 34 9.58 -7.94 -1.93
C ILE A 34 8.06 -8.06 -1.98
N TYR A 35 7.50 -9.07 -1.31
CA TYR A 35 6.05 -9.28 -1.25
C TYR A 35 5.33 -8.04 -0.70
N PHE A 36 5.77 -7.52 0.44
CA PHE A 36 5.18 -6.32 1.04
C PHE A 36 5.41 -5.06 0.20
N MET A 37 6.57 -4.95 -0.47
CA MET A 37 6.87 -3.84 -1.35
C MET A 37 5.93 -3.80 -2.57
N ILE A 38 5.73 -4.95 -3.23
CA ILE A 38 4.78 -5.09 -4.34
C ILE A 38 3.36 -4.79 -3.87
N GLY A 39 2.97 -5.29 -2.70
CA GLY A 39 1.68 -4.98 -2.09
C GLY A 39 1.45 -3.47 -1.91
N ALA A 40 2.44 -2.75 -1.37
CA ALA A 40 2.37 -1.30 -1.20
C ALA A 40 2.20 -0.56 -2.54
N ILE A 41 2.94 -0.99 -3.58
CA ILE A 41 2.85 -0.40 -4.93
C ILE A 41 1.45 -0.62 -5.52
N LEU A 42 0.91 -1.84 -5.42
CA LEU A 42 -0.42 -2.17 -5.95
C LEU A 42 -1.53 -1.39 -5.25
N VAL A 43 -1.51 -1.34 -3.91
CA VAL A 43 -2.50 -0.56 -3.14
C VAL A 43 -2.46 0.91 -3.53
N THR A 44 -1.25 1.47 -3.72
CA THR A 44 -1.07 2.85 -4.16
C THR A 44 -1.61 3.08 -5.58
N ALA A 45 -1.31 2.17 -6.50
CA ALA A 45 -1.78 2.24 -7.88
C ALA A 45 -3.31 2.16 -7.98
N VAL A 46 -3.92 1.21 -7.27
CA VAL A 46 -5.39 1.03 -7.21
C VAL A 46 -6.05 2.26 -6.59
N THR A 47 -5.49 2.79 -5.51
CA THR A 47 -6.01 4.01 -4.87
C THR A 47 -5.95 5.20 -5.83
N ARG A 48 -4.85 5.35 -6.56
CA ARG A 48 -4.68 6.41 -7.57
C ARG A 48 -5.65 6.27 -8.74
N MET A 49 -5.88 5.05 -9.23
CA MET A 49 -6.86 4.78 -10.29
C MET A 49 -8.29 5.04 -9.80
N SER A 50 -8.61 4.64 -8.57
CA SER A 50 -9.93 4.89 -7.96
C SER A 50 -10.23 6.38 -7.84
N ILE A 51 -9.26 7.18 -7.40
CA ILE A 51 -9.38 8.65 -7.34
C ILE A 51 -9.58 9.25 -8.74
N ARG A 52 -8.78 8.82 -9.74
CA ARG A 52 -8.95 9.30 -11.12
C ARG A 52 -10.32 8.97 -11.71
N ARG A 53 -10.87 7.80 -11.39
CA ARG A 53 -12.19 7.36 -11.87
C ARG A 53 -13.34 8.11 -11.21
N GLN A 54 -13.13 8.73 -10.05
CA GLN A 54 -14.13 9.58 -9.37
C GLN A 54 -14.12 11.04 -9.84
N LEU A 55 -13.12 11.45 -10.62
CA LEU A 55 -12.98 12.81 -11.17
C LEU A 55 -13.56 12.96 -12.59
N ILE A 56 -13.90 11.85 -13.25
CA ILE A 56 -14.50 11.76 -14.60
C ILE A 56 -15.97 11.42 -14.44
#